data_AF-A0A6I6W612-F1
#
_entry.id   AF-A0A6I6W612-F1
#
_cell.length_a   1.000
_cell.length_b   1.000
_cell.length_c   1.000
_cell.angle_alpha   90.00
_cell.angle_beta   90.00
_cell.angle_gamma   90.00
#
_symmetry.space_group_name_H-M   'P 1'
#
loop_
_entity.id
_entity.type
_entity.pdbx_description
1 polymer ?
#
loop_
_entity_poly.entity_id
_entity_poly.type
_entity_poly.pdbx_seq_one_letter_code
_entity_poly.pdbx_strand_id
1 'polypeptide(L)'
;MLKKSTAAAIIIHVIIAAVLCIFIYQYKTEVLMTFEKKDIDIVNLTNSLINIAMILFGISGAWIALVFPRALKSLTRSNVKDIVSNDEVVAFKDISTTAVLSLIVLIILLVISYAYGLSGVVDLKNQVGYYSLYPLSICYVIQCFCAIWAAKTTLRVFFSYAEKIIHRSASEGLERQELPKKQN
;
A
#
# COMPACT_ATOMS: atom_id res chain seq x y z
N MET A 1 -15.61 15.79 0.10
CA MET A 1 -15.52 15.02 1.37
C MET A 1 -14.28 14.11 1.50
N LEU A 2 -13.57 13.73 0.41
CA LEU A 2 -12.40 12.82 0.52
C LEU A 2 -11.19 13.37 1.31
N LYS A 3 -10.84 14.66 1.19
CA LYS A 3 -9.65 15.23 1.88
C LYS A 3 -9.68 15.13 3.41
N LYS A 4 -10.87 15.24 4.03
CA LYS A 4 -11.01 15.11 5.49
C LYS A 4 -10.84 13.66 5.97
N SER A 5 -11.26 12.68 5.17
CA SER A 5 -11.16 11.25 5.50
C SER A 5 -9.72 10.75 5.46
N THR A 6 -8.92 11.18 4.48
CA THR A 6 -7.49 10.82 4.42
C THR A 6 -6.67 11.47 5.53
N ALA A 7 -6.96 12.74 5.86
CA ALA A 7 -6.31 13.42 6.98
C ALA A 7 -6.58 12.72 8.32
N ALA A 8 -7.84 12.33 8.58
CA ALA A 8 -8.19 11.58 9.78
C ALA A 8 -7.47 10.21 9.84
N ALA A 9 -7.38 9.49 8.72
CA ALA A 9 -6.65 8.23 8.65
C ALA A 9 -5.16 8.43 8.97
N ILE A 10 -4.52 9.46 8.43
CA ILE A 10 -3.11 9.78 8.72
C ILE A 10 -2.93 10.06 10.21
N ILE A 11 -3.79 10.89 10.81
CA ILE A 11 -3.73 11.21 12.25
C ILE A 11 -3.83 9.95 13.11
N ILE A 12 -4.77 9.05 12.79
CA ILE A 12 -4.91 7.78 13.52
C ILE A 12 -3.63 6.95 13.44
N HIS A 13 -3.02 6.83 12.27
CA HIS A 13 -1.77 6.09 12.11
C HIS A 13 -0.62 6.76 12.86
N VAL A 14 -0.51 8.10 12.85
CA VAL A 14 0.47 8.83 13.66
C VAL A 14 0.30 8.56 15.15
N ILE A 15 -0.95 8.55 15.65
CA ILE A 15 -1.24 8.21 17.05
C ILE A 15 -0.83 6.78 17.36
N ILE A 16 -1.14 5.81 16.49
CA ILE A 16 -0.73 4.41 16.68
C ILE A 16 0.79 4.29 16.74
N ALA A 17 1.52 4.93 15.83
CA ALA A 17 2.98 4.93 15.83
C ALA A 17 3.54 5.54 17.13
N ALA A 18 2.97 6.66 17.60
CA ALA A 18 3.37 7.28 18.84
C ALA A 18 3.13 6.38 20.05
N VAL A 19 1.97 5.72 20.12
CA VAL A 19 1.63 4.77 21.19
C VAL A 19 2.61 3.59 21.22
N LEU A 20 2.96 3.03 20.05
CA LEU A 20 3.96 1.94 19.97
C LEU A 20 5.34 2.41 20.48
N CYS A 21 5.79 3.59 20.08
CA CYS A 21 7.05 4.15 20.55
C CYS A 21 7.04 4.43 22.06
N ILE A 22 5.93 4.95 22.61
CA ILE A 22 5.75 5.17 24.05
C ILE A 22 5.78 3.83 24.80
N PHE A 23 5.12 2.81 24.26
CA PHE A 23 5.12 1.47 24.85
C PHE A 23 6.55 0.89 24.91
N ILE A 24 7.32 0.97 23.82
CA ILE A 24 8.72 0.53 23.79
C ILE A 24 9.56 1.27 24.83
N TYR A 25 9.34 2.58 24.98
CA TYR A 25 10.05 3.40 25.96
C TYR A 25 9.69 3.03 27.41
N GLN A 26 8.40 2.89 27.69
CA GLN A 26 7.88 2.62 29.03
C GLN A 26 8.34 1.24 29.56
N TYR A 27 8.42 0.24 28.67
CA TYR A 27 8.83 -1.13 29.00
C TYR A 27 10.28 -1.42 28.56
N LYS A 28 11.15 -0.41 28.59
CA LYS A 28 12.54 -0.52 28.11
C LYS A 28 13.27 -1.73 28.71
N THR A 29 13.16 -1.93 30.01
CA THR A 29 13.90 -2.97 30.74
C THR A 29 13.44 -4.36 30.31
N GLU A 30 12.12 -4.55 30.21
CA GLU A 30 11.48 -5.79 29.79
C GLU A 30 11.82 -6.10 28.33
N VAL A 31 11.79 -5.11 27.44
CA VAL A 31 12.15 -5.26 26.04
C VAL A 31 13.63 -5.64 25.89
N LEU A 32 14.54 -4.99 26.63
CA LEU A 32 15.96 -5.33 26.62
C LEU A 32 16.22 -6.75 27.14
N MET A 33 15.56 -7.17 28.23
CA MET A 33 15.64 -8.56 28.72
C MET A 33 15.13 -9.57 27.68
N THR A 34 14.10 -9.19 26.91
CA THR A 34 13.54 -10.03 25.84
C THR A 34 14.53 -10.18 24.66
N PHE A 35 15.34 -9.15 24.39
CA PHE A 35 16.47 -9.26 23.45
C PHE A 35 17.57 -10.19 23.95
N GLU A 36 17.92 -10.13 25.23
CA GLU A 36 18.92 -11.03 25.82
C GLU A 36 18.48 -12.49 25.75
N LYS A 37 17.18 -12.74 25.95
CA LYS A 37 16.55 -14.06 25.79
C LYS A 37 16.42 -14.50 24.33
N LYS A 38 16.68 -13.61 23.37
CA LYS A 38 16.51 -13.82 21.91
C LYS A 38 15.07 -14.13 21.49
N ASP A 39 14.09 -13.69 22.28
CA ASP A 39 12.67 -13.86 21.97
C ASP A 39 12.21 -12.86 20.88
N ILE A 40 12.91 -11.73 20.74
CA ILE A 40 12.70 -10.76 19.65
C ILE A 40 13.76 -10.95 18.56
N ASP A 41 13.32 -11.34 17.37
CA ASP A 41 14.16 -11.44 16.18
C ASP A 41 13.92 -10.25 15.22
N ILE A 42 14.84 -9.29 15.27
CA ILE A 42 14.83 -8.09 14.41
C ILE A 42 14.97 -8.45 12.94
N VAL A 43 15.69 -9.52 12.60
CA VAL A 43 15.86 -9.94 11.21
C VAL A 43 14.52 -10.40 10.65
N ASN A 44 13.79 -11.22 11.41
CA ASN A 44 12.45 -11.67 11.01
C ASN A 44 11.43 -10.53 10.93
N LEU A 45 11.46 -9.59 11.88
CA LEU A 45 10.61 -8.39 11.84
C LEU A 45 10.89 -7.53 10.60
N THR A 46 12.17 -7.31 10.30
CA THR A 46 12.59 -6.53 9.13
C THR A 46 12.22 -7.24 7.84
N ASN A 47 12.43 -8.55 7.74
CA ASN A 47 12.06 -9.36 6.57
C ASN A 47 10.55 -9.34 6.33
N SER A 48 9.74 -9.39 7.39
CA SER A 48 8.28 -9.29 7.28
C SER A 48 7.85 -7.95 6.65
N LEU A 49 8.48 -6.85 7.06
CA LEU A 49 8.23 -5.53 6.49
C LEU A 49 8.70 -5.38 5.04
N ILE A 50 9.87 -5.96 4.71
CA ILE A 50 10.36 -6.03 3.34
C ILE A 50 9.36 -6.78 2.45
N ASN A 51 8.83 -7.92 2.92
CA ASN A 51 7.85 -8.70 2.17
C ASN A 51 6.57 -7.90 1.89
N ILE A 52 6.08 -7.14 2.87
CA ILE A 52 4.92 -6.24 2.67
C ILE A 52 5.25 -5.17 1.62
N ALA A 53 6.42 -4.53 1.71
CA ALA A 53 6.85 -3.53 0.74
C ALA A 53 6.92 -4.13 -0.68
N MET A 54 7.45 -5.34 -0.83
CA MET A 54 7.53 -6.06 -2.10
C MET A 54 6.15 -6.37 -2.69
N ILE A 55 5.16 -6.74 -1.86
CA ILE A 55 3.78 -6.92 -2.30
C ILE A 55 3.20 -5.62 -2.86
N LEU A 56 3.40 -4.49 -2.16
CA LEU A 56 2.92 -3.18 -2.62
C LEU A 56 3.59 -2.74 -3.93
N PHE A 57 4.87 -3.06 -4.09
CA PHE A 57 5.57 -2.88 -5.36
C PHE A 57 4.99 -3.74 -6.48
N GLY A 58 4.70 -5.02 -6.21
CA GLY A 58 4.09 -5.93 -7.17
C GLY A 58 2.73 -5.43 -7.65
N ILE A 59 1.88 -4.97 -6.73
CA ILE A 59 0.59 -4.34 -7.05
C ILE A 59 0.80 -3.11 -7.93
N SER A 60 1.75 -2.24 -7.56
CA SER A 60 2.02 -1.01 -8.29
C SER A 60 2.56 -1.25 -9.70
N GLY A 61 3.47 -2.22 -9.85
CA GLY A 61 3.99 -2.66 -11.14
C GLY A 61 2.89 -3.22 -12.05
N ALA A 62 1.96 -4.02 -11.48
CA ALA A 62 0.80 -4.52 -12.22
C ALA A 62 -0.10 -3.38 -12.71
N TRP A 63 -0.35 -2.36 -11.88
CA TRP A 63 -1.11 -1.18 -12.28
C TRP A 63 -0.44 -0.37 -13.39
N ILE A 64 0.88 -0.17 -13.32
CA ILE A 64 1.65 0.48 -14.39
C ILE A 64 1.50 -0.31 -15.69
N ALA A 65 1.66 -1.63 -15.65
CA ALA A 65 1.53 -2.49 -16.82
C ALA A 65 0.12 -2.48 -17.45
N LEU A 66 -0.93 -2.28 -16.65
CA LEU A 66 -2.31 -2.22 -17.15
C LEU A 66 -2.67 -0.84 -17.74
N VAL A 67 -2.28 0.24 -17.07
CA VAL A 67 -2.68 1.61 -17.44
C VAL A 67 -1.78 2.20 -18.52
N PHE A 68 -0.46 1.96 -18.45
CA PHE A 68 0.51 2.61 -19.33
C PHE A 68 0.32 2.25 -20.83
N PRO A 69 0.07 0.98 -21.22
CA PRO A 69 -0.21 0.65 -22.61
C PRO A 69 -1.54 1.23 -23.12
N ARG A 70 -2.54 1.38 -22.23
CA ARG A 70 -3.83 2.01 -22.59
C ARG A 70 -3.67 3.51 -22.82
N ALA A 71 -2.90 4.19 -21.97
CA ALA A 71 -2.57 5.59 -22.13
C ALA A 71 -1.71 5.87 -23.38
N LEU A 72 -0.75 5.00 -23.70
CA LEU A 72 0.05 5.11 -24.94
C LEU A 72 -0.82 4.94 -26.20
N LYS A 73 -1.76 3.98 -26.19
CA LYS A 73 -2.69 3.75 -27.31
C LYS A 73 -3.64 4.93 -27.54
N SER A 74 -4.08 5.64 -26.49
CA SER A 74 -4.95 6.82 -26.64
C SER A 74 -4.19 8.02 -27.21
N LEU A 75 -2.89 8.16 -26.91
CA LEU A 75 -2.04 9.22 -27.46
C LEU A 75 -1.66 9.01 -28.94
N THR A 76 -1.58 7.75 -29.39
CA THR A 76 -1.15 7.40 -30.76
C THR A 76 -2.29 7.24 -31.76
N ARG A 77 -3.55 7.04 -31.32
CA ARG A 77 -4.71 7.01 -32.21
C ARG A 77 -5.50 8.31 -32.11
N SER A 78 -5.38 9.16 -33.13
CA SER A 78 -5.99 10.49 -33.26
C SER A 78 -7.54 10.55 -33.22
N ASN A 79 -8.25 9.44 -32.99
CA ASN A 79 -9.71 9.40 -33.02
C ASN A 79 -10.37 8.45 -32.01
N VAL A 80 -9.65 7.97 -31.01
CA VAL A 80 -10.25 7.06 -30.01
C VAL A 80 -10.40 7.81 -28.69
N LYS A 81 -11.62 8.31 -28.48
CA LYS A 81 -12.13 8.80 -27.19
C LYS A 81 -12.30 7.65 -26.17
N ASP A 82 -11.40 6.66 -26.16
CA ASP A 82 -11.26 5.72 -25.05
C ASP A 82 -10.49 6.44 -23.95
N ILE A 83 -11.25 7.34 -23.33
CA ILE A 83 -10.87 8.12 -22.18
C ILE A 83 -10.59 7.09 -21.08
N VAL A 84 -9.32 6.90 -20.73
CA VAL A 84 -8.92 6.25 -19.46
C VAL A 84 -9.85 6.81 -18.40
N SER A 85 -10.66 5.95 -17.76
CA SER A 85 -11.72 6.47 -16.90
C SER A 85 -11.08 7.29 -15.78
N ASN A 86 -11.73 8.38 -15.36
CA ASN A 86 -11.19 9.26 -14.32
C ASN A 86 -10.76 8.47 -13.06
N ASP A 87 -11.47 7.38 -12.78
CA ASP A 87 -11.16 6.43 -11.71
C ASP A 87 -9.82 5.70 -11.89
N GLU A 88 -9.46 5.29 -13.11
CA GLU A 88 -8.16 4.67 -13.42
C GLU A 88 -7.00 5.65 -13.24
N VAL A 89 -7.19 6.92 -13.64
CA VAL A 89 -6.14 7.96 -13.48
C VAL A 89 -5.90 8.27 -12.01
N VAL A 90 -6.98 8.43 -11.24
CA VAL A 90 -6.89 8.63 -9.78
C VAL A 90 -6.28 7.41 -9.11
N ALA A 91 -6.65 6.20 -9.52
CA ALA A 91 -6.09 4.98 -8.98
C ALA A 91 -4.60 4.84 -9.28
N PHE A 92 -4.17 5.14 -10.50
CA PHE A 92 -2.77 5.13 -10.87
C PHE A 92 -1.95 6.08 -9.99
N LYS A 93 -2.45 7.30 -9.75
CA LYS A 93 -1.78 8.27 -8.88
C LYS A 93 -1.69 7.78 -7.43
N ASP A 94 -2.80 7.29 -6.89
CA ASP A 94 -2.85 6.80 -5.50
C ASP A 94 -1.91 5.60 -5.30
N ILE A 95 -1.95 4.62 -6.22
CA ILE A 95 -1.08 3.44 -6.19
C ILE A 95 0.39 3.83 -6.35
N SER A 96 0.71 4.73 -7.30
CA SER A 96 2.08 5.23 -7.47
C SER A 96 2.60 5.94 -6.21
N THR A 97 1.74 6.69 -5.53
CA THR A 97 2.08 7.35 -4.26
C THR A 97 2.40 6.31 -3.18
N THR A 98 1.58 5.26 -3.05
CA THR A 98 1.86 4.16 -2.11
C THR A 98 3.15 3.41 -2.43
N ALA A 99 3.50 3.27 -3.72
CA ALA A 99 4.75 2.65 -4.15
C ALA A 99 5.97 3.46 -3.72
N VAL A 100 5.94 4.79 -3.92
CA VAL A 100 7.01 5.70 -3.51
C VAL A 100 7.20 5.68 -1.99
N LEU A 101 6.11 5.73 -1.22
CA LEU A 101 6.20 5.63 0.24
C LEU A 101 6.78 4.28 0.69
N SER A 102 6.38 3.19 0.04
CA SER A 102 6.92 1.85 0.31
C SER A 102 8.40 1.74 -0.04
N LEU A 103 8.86 2.43 -1.09
CA LEU A 103 10.28 2.51 -1.44
C LEU A 103 11.10 3.18 -0.34
N ILE A 104 10.61 4.32 0.17
CA ILE A 104 11.27 5.06 1.24
C ILE A 104 11.39 4.17 2.48
N VAL A 105 10.31 3.47 2.84
CA VAL A 105 10.36 2.50 3.95
C VAL A 105 11.36 1.39 3.67
N LEU A 106 11.38 0.80 2.46
CA LEU A 106 12.32 -0.26 2.11
C LEU A 106 13.78 0.18 2.29
N ILE A 107 14.12 1.40 1.86
CA ILE A 107 15.45 1.98 2.05
C ILE A 107 15.79 2.09 3.54
N ILE A 108 14.86 2.57 4.36
CA ILE A 108 15.03 2.67 5.82
C ILE A 108 15.27 1.27 6.44
N LEU A 109 14.50 0.26 6.02
CA LEU A 109 14.65 -1.11 6.50
C LEU A 109 16.01 -1.71 6.13
N LEU A 110 16.51 -1.45 4.91
CA LEU A 110 17.84 -1.88 4.50
C LEU A 110 18.93 -1.24 5.36
N VAL A 111 18.81 0.06 5.68
CA VAL A 111 19.73 0.76 6.57
C VAL A 111 19.70 0.17 7.98
N ILE A 112 18.52 -0.09 8.53
CA ILE A 112 18.36 -0.74 9.86
C ILE A 112 18.99 -2.13 9.86
N SER A 113 18.71 -2.94 8.83
CA SER A 113 19.23 -4.29 8.72
C SER A 113 20.77 -4.30 8.64
N TYR A 114 21.34 -3.38 7.86
CA TYR A 114 22.78 -3.20 7.74
C TYR A 114 23.42 -2.76 9.06
N ALA A 115 22.83 -1.75 9.74
CA ALA A 115 23.31 -1.28 11.04
C ALA A 115 23.24 -2.37 12.10
N TYR A 116 22.15 -3.14 12.14
CA TYR A 116 21.99 -4.29 13.04
C TYR A 116 23.03 -5.38 12.75
N GLY A 117 23.30 -5.68 11.46
CA GLY A 117 24.36 -6.60 11.06
C GLY A 117 25.75 -6.18 11.55
N LEU A 118 26.11 -4.91 11.35
CA LEU A 118 27.39 -4.36 11.82
C LEU A 118 27.51 -4.30 13.34
N SER A 119 26.41 -4.08 14.06
CA SER A 119 26.42 -3.96 15.52
C SER A 119 26.93 -5.21 16.25
N GLY A 120 26.89 -6.37 15.59
CA GLY A 120 27.47 -7.61 16.11
C GLY A 120 29.00 -7.59 16.19
N VAL A 121 29.68 -6.72 15.43
CA VAL A 121 31.16 -6.59 15.44
C VAL A 121 31.65 -5.83 16.68
N VAL A 122 30.81 -4.94 17.21
CA VAL A 122 31.16 -4.03 18.33
C VAL A 122 30.45 -4.38 19.63
N ASP A 123 29.85 -5.57 19.72
CA ASP A 123 29.10 -6.08 20.89
C ASP A 123 27.94 -5.15 21.35
N LEU A 124 27.34 -4.40 20.42
CA LEU A 124 26.22 -3.49 20.69
C LEU A 124 24.89 -4.02 20.16
N LYS A 125 24.81 -5.31 19.82
CA LYS A 125 23.69 -5.90 19.09
C LYS A 125 22.34 -5.73 19.80
N ASN A 126 22.30 -5.89 21.12
CA ASN A 126 21.07 -5.73 21.91
C ASN A 126 20.63 -4.27 21.98
N GLN A 127 21.57 -3.33 22.13
CA GLN A 127 21.27 -1.90 22.19
C GLN A 127 20.77 -1.41 20.82
N VAL A 128 21.47 -1.77 19.74
CA VAL A 128 21.05 -1.42 18.37
C VAL A 128 19.72 -2.07 18.03
N GLY A 129 19.49 -3.32 18.44
CA GLY A 129 18.19 -3.99 18.30
C GLY A 129 17.06 -3.22 18.98
N TYR A 130 17.24 -2.82 20.24
CA TYR A 130 16.28 -2.02 20.99
C TYR A 130 15.98 -0.67 20.30
N TYR A 131 17.01 0.10 19.95
CA TYR A 131 16.82 1.40 19.31
C TYR A 131 16.22 1.28 17.90
N SER A 132 16.43 0.15 17.22
CA SER A 132 15.83 -0.12 15.91
C SER A 132 14.32 -0.35 15.98
N LEU A 133 13.76 -0.73 17.13
CA LEU A 133 12.31 -0.95 17.27
C LEU A 133 11.48 0.33 17.07
N TYR A 134 12.03 1.51 17.37
CA TYR A 134 11.37 2.79 17.15
C TYR A 134 11.12 3.07 15.67
N PRO A 135 12.15 3.16 14.79
CA PRO A 135 11.92 3.36 13.38
C PRO A 135 11.20 2.16 12.72
N LEU A 136 11.41 0.92 13.20
CA LEU A 136 10.66 -0.25 12.71
C LEU A 136 9.16 -0.11 12.96
N SER A 137 8.76 0.37 14.14
CA SER A 137 7.35 0.59 14.48
C SER A 137 6.71 1.67 13.61
N ILE A 138 7.43 2.75 13.32
CA ILE A 138 6.99 3.78 12.38
C ILE A 138 6.85 3.21 10.96
N CYS A 139 7.85 2.46 10.49
CA CYS A 139 7.82 1.80 9.18
C CYS A 139 6.64 0.84 9.06
N TYR A 140 6.36 0.06 10.10
CA TYR A 140 5.24 -0.87 10.16
C TYR A 140 3.90 -0.15 9.97
N VAL A 141 3.69 0.93 10.70
CA VAL A 141 2.45 1.71 10.60
C VAL A 141 2.29 2.35 9.21
N ILE A 142 3.38 2.86 8.61
CA ILE A 142 3.36 3.40 7.25
C ILE A 142 3.01 2.32 6.22
N GLN A 143 3.57 1.12 6.36
CA GLN A 143 3.29 0.00 5.47
C GLN A 143 1.83 -0.45 5.55
N CYS A 144 1.28 -0.55 6.77
CA CYS A 144 -0.15 -0.82 6.98
C CYS A 144 -1.04 0.24 6.32
N PHE A 145 -0.70 1.52 6.49
CA PHE A 145 -1.41 2.62 5.85
C PHE A 145 -1.40 2.51 4.32
N CYS A 146 -0.22 2.25 3.73
CA CYS A 146 -0.08 2.08 2.29
C CYS A 146 -0.88 0.87 1.78
N ALA A 147 -0.87 -0.25 2.49
CA ALA A 147 -1.64 -1.44 2.14
C ALA A 147 -3.15 -1.18 2.15
N ILE A 148 -3.66 -0.53 3.20
CA ILE A 148 -5.09 -0.19 3.30
C ILE A 148 -5.49 0.78 2.18
N TRP A 149 -4.65 1.78 1.89
CA TRP A 149 -4.94 2.74 0.82
C TRP A 149 -4.94 2.06 -0.54
N ALA A 150 -3.92 1.27 -0.86
CA ALA A 150 -3.82 0.53 -2.12
C ALA A 150 -5.00 -0.43 -2.31
N ALA A 151 -5.41 -1.15 -1.26
CA ALA A 151 -6.58 -2.03 -1.29
C ALA A 151 -7.88 -1.25 -1.54
N LYS A 152 -8.10 -0.14 -0.83
CA LYS A 152 -9.27 0.72 -1.01
C LYS A 152 -9.37 1.27 -2.44
N THR A 153 -8.25 1.70 -3.00
CA THR A 153 -8.18 2.21 -4.37
C THR A 153 -8.48 1.12 -5.39
N THR A 154 -7.89 -0.07 -5.21
CA THR A 154 -8.12 -1.23 -6.08
C THR A 154 -9.59 -1.65 -6.06
N LEU A 155 -10.19 -1.76 -4.87
CA LEU A 155 -11.62 -2.09 -4.72
C LEU A 155 -12.53 -1.06 -5.37
N ARG A 156 -12.23 0.24 -5.25
CA ARG A 156 -13.02 1.29 -5.89
C ARG A 156 -13.08 1.11 -7.41
N VAL A 157 -11.94 0.85 -8.03
CA VAL A 157 -11.90 0.64 -9.48
C VAL A 157 -12.63 -0.65 -9.88
N PHE A 158 -12.48 -1.72 -9.10
CA PHE A 158 -13.21 -2.95 -9.31
C PHE A 158 -14.74 -2.73 -9.29
N PHE A 159 -15.25 -2.00 -8.29
CA PHE A 159 -16.68 -1.65 -8.21
C PHE A 159 -17.13 -0.76 -9.38
N SER A 160 -16.33 0.23 -9.79
CA SER A 160 -16.64 1.08 -10.96
C SER A 160 -16.75 0.25 -12.25
N TYR A 161 -15.89 -0.75 -12.44
CA TYR A 161 -16.02 -1.68 -13.57
C TYR A 161 -17.24 -2.60 -13.45
N ALA A 162 -17.50 -3.15 -12.26
CA ALA A 162 -18.66 -4.01 -12.04
C ALA A 162 -19.97 -3.25 -12.32
N GLU A 163 -20.10 -2.02 -11.86
CA GLU A 163 -21.25 -1.14 -12.10
C GLU A 163 -21.42 -0.84 -13.60
N LYS A 164 -20.34 -0.53 -14.33
CA LYS A 164 -20.39 -0.35 -15.79
C LYS A 164 -20.86 -1.61 -16.54
N ILE A 165 -20.43 -2.79 -16.09
CA ILE A 165 -20.84 -4.07 -16.70
C ILE A 165 -22.34 -4.32 -16.43
N ILE A 166 -22.80 -4.10 -15.20
CA ILE A 166 -24.22 -4.27 -14.83
C ILE A 166 -25.10 -3.31 -15.62
N HIS A 167 -24.73 -2.03 -15.72
CA HIS A 167 -25.47 -1.05 -16.51
C HIS A 167 -25.54 -1.39 -17.99
N ARG A 168 -24.43 -1.87 -18.57
CA ARG A 168 -24.39 -2.31 -19.96
C ARG A 168 -25.26 -3.55 -20.19
N SER A 169 -25.24 -4.52 -19.27
CA SER A 169 -26.11 -5.69 -19.33
C SER A 169 -27.59 -5.31 -19.20
N ALA A 170 -27.92 -4.32 -18.37
CA ALA A 170 -29.27 -3.83 -18.21
C ALA A 170 -29.77 -3.06 -19.45
N SER A 171 -28.91 -2.24 -20.07
CA SER A 171 -29.26 -1.52 -21.31
C SER A 171 -29.43 -2.46 -22.49
N GLU A 172 -28.55 -3.47 -22.64
CA GLU A 172 -28.68 -4.49 -23.69
C GLU A 172 -29.94 -5.38 -23.47
N GLY A 173 -30.36 -5.58 -22.22
CA GLY A 173 -31.62 -6.27 -21.88
C GLY A 173 -32.87 -5.46 -22.24
N LEU A 174 -32.83 -4.13 -22.03
CA LEU A 174 -33.90 -3.20 -22.41
C LEU A 174 -34.03 -3.07 -23.94
N GLU A 175 -32.91 -2.93 -24.67
CA GLU A 175 -32.93 -2.89 -26.14
C GLU A 175 -33.50 -4.19 -26.77
N ARG A 176 -33.28 -5.34 -26.13
CA ARG A 176 -33.87 -6.62 -26.57
C ARG A 176 -35.38 -6.71 -26.29
N GLN A 177 -35.91 -5.96 -25.34
CA GLN A 177 -37.34 -5.89 -25.05
C GLN A 177 -38.09 -4.89 -25.95
N GLU A 178 -37.39 -3.87 -26.47
CA GLU A 178 -37.98 -2.86 -27.36
C GLU A 178 -38.03 -3.26 -28.84
N LEU A 179 -37.42 -4.39 -29.24
CA LEU A 179 -37.60 -4.93 -30.59
C LEU A 179 -39.07 -5.36 -30.80
N PRO A 180 -39.82 -4.72 -31.72
CA PRO A 180 -41.21 -5.08 -31.93
C PRO A 180 -41.27 -6.50 -32.48
N LYS A 181 -42.13 -7.35 -31.87
CA LYS A 181 -42.59 -8.58 -32.50
C LYS A 181 -43.14 -8.21 -33.87
N LYS A 182 -42.37 -8.42 -34.94
CA LYS A 182 -42.92 -8.47 -36.30
C LYS A 182 -43.93 -9.62 -36.31
N GLN A 183 -45.21 -9.27 -36.18
CA GLN A 183 -46.30 -10.17 -36.52
C GLN A 183 -46.36 -10.24 -38.03
N ASN A 184 -46.16 -11.46 -38.53
CA ASN A 184 -46.39 -11.87 -39.91
C ASN A 184 -47.86 -11.72 -40.30
#